data_AF-A0A528LQL4-F1
#
_entry.id   AF-A0A528LQL4-F1
#
_cell.length_a   1.000
_cell.length_b   1.000
_cell.length_c   1.000
_cell.angle_alpha   90.00
_cell.angle_beta   90.00
_cell.angle_gamma   90.00
#
_symmetry.space_group_name_H-M   'P 1'
#
loop_
_entity.id
_entity.type
_entity.pdbx_description
1 polymer ?
#
loop_
_entity_poly.entity_id
_entity_poly.type
_entity_poly.pdbx_seq_one_letter_code
_entity_poly.pdbx_strand_id
1 'polypeptide(L)'
;MSSVATAQSLTRDLGGILAPGEKWKRQISAVHRALTSDQFEHALSGLTWSRVKTWFYGEARRVNYEEVVALRELRAIEEARRARLKLAATANILAAHLAAEGAPLDGHQMRALGRLAGALDLSGSGDAR
;
A
#
# COMPACT_ATOMS: atom_id res chain seq x y z
N MET A 1 -7.39 -18.22 12.52
CA MET A 1 -7.60 -16.76 12.74
C MET A 1 -8.99 -16.39 12.28
N SER A 2 -9.73 -15.57 13.02
CA SER A 2 -11.07 -15.11 12.60
C SER A 2 -10.97 -14.00 11.55
N SER A 3 -11.94 -13.92 10.63
CA SER A 3 -12.00 -12.85 9.61
C SER A 3 -11.99 -11.45 10.22
N VAL A 4 -12.56 -11.31 11.42
CA VAL A 4 -12.56 -10.08 12.22
C VAL A 4 -11.13 -9.68 12.64
N ALA A 5 -10.36 -10.61 13.19
CA ALA A 5 -8.98 -10.34 13.59
C ALA A 5 -8.09 -9.99 12.39
N THR A 6 -8.28 -10.67 11.25
CA THR A 6 -7.58 -10.35 10.01
C THR A 6 -7.92 -8.95 9.52
N ALA A 7 -9.21 -8.59 9.48
CA ALA A 7 -9.65 -7.26 9.07
C ALA A 7 -9.12 -6.16 9.99
N GLN A 8 -9.08 -6.40 11.30
CA GLN A 8 -8.51 -5.48 12.26
C GLN A 8 -7.03 -5.21 12.00
N SER A 9 -6.24 -6.28 11.85
CA SER A 9 -4.80 -6.16 11.55
C SER A 9 -4.60 -5.37 10.26
N LEU A 10 -5.25 -5.79 9.17
CA LEU A 10 -5.11 -5.14 7.87
C LEU A 10 -5.52 -3.67 7.90
N THR A 11 -6.62 -3.34 8.59
CA THR A 11 -7.10 -1.95 8.68
C THR A 11 -6.12 -1.06 9.44
N ARG A 12 -5.49 -1.58 10.51
CA ARG A 12 -4.48 -0.83 11.28
C ARG A 12 -3.20 -0.64 10.49
N ASP A 13 -2.74 -1.70 9.83
CA ASP A 13 -1.56 -1.67 8.98
C ASP A 13 -1.76 -0.66 7.84
N LEU A 14 -2.90 -0.73 7.14
CA LEU A 14 -3.29 0.22 6.10
C LEU A 14 -3.41 1.66 6.62
N GLY A 15 -3.95 1.86 7.83
CA GLY A 15 -4.00 3.18 8.46
C GLY A 15 -2.61 3.79 8.65
N GLY A 16 -1.65 2.99 9.14
CA GLY A 16 -0.25 3.39 9.24
C GLY A 16 0.44 3.53 7.89
N ILE A 17 -0.08 2.87 6.85
CA ILE A 17 0.44 2.97 5.49
C ILE A 17 0.02 4.28 4.81
N LEU A 18 -1.28 4.54 4.80
CA LEU A 18 -1.92 5.65 4.07
C LEU A 18 -1.82 6.99 4.80
N ALA A 19 -1.79 6.99 6.14
CA ALA A 19 -1.70 8.19 6.95
C ALA A 19 -0.67 8.00 8.09
N PRO A 20 0.64 7.93 7.75
CA PRO A 20 1.69 7.70 8.73
C PRO A 20 1.77 8.86 9.73
N GLY A 21 1.89 8.54 11.02
CA GLY A 21 2.00 9.53 12.10
C GLY A 21 0.71 10.30 12.44
N GLU A 22 -0.37 10.05 11.71
CA GLU A 22 -1.65 10.72 11.92
C GLU A 22 -2.48 10.06 13.04
N LYS A 23 -3.40 10.83 13.62
CA LYS A 23 -4.33 10.31 14.63
C LYS A 23 -5.33 9.33 14.02
N TRP A 24 -5.82 8.41 14.85
CA TRP A 24 -6.72 7.31 14.46
C TRP A 24 -7.89 7.73 13.54
N LYS A 25 -8.52 8.89 13.77
CA LYS A 25 -9.61 9.40 12.91
C LYS A 25 -9.18 9.57 11.46
N ARG A 26 -8.01 10.19 11.26
CA ARG A 26 -7.45 10.46 9.92
C ARG A 26 -7.00 9.16 9.26
N GLN A 27 -6.45 8.21 10.02
CA GLN A 27 -6.11 6.88 9.51
C GLN A 27 -7.36 6.14 9.00
N ILE A 28 -8.44 6.12 9.79
CA ILE A 28 -9.71 5.51 9.37
C ILE A 28 -10.27 6.21 8.13
N SER A 29 -10.26 7.55 8.09
CA SER A 29 -10.72 8.30 6.92
C SER A 29 -9.90 8.00 5.66
N ALA A 30 -8.58 7.83 5.80
CA ALA A 30 -7.71 7.49 4.68
C ALA A 30 -8.02 6.08 4.15
N VAL A 31 -8.17 5.10 5.04
CA VAL A 31 -8.55 3.72 4.66
C VAL A 31 -9.94 3.70 4.02
N HIS A 32 -10.91 4.39 4.61
CA HIS A 32 -12.26 4.51 4.05
C HIS A 32 -12.23 5.09 2.64
N ARG A 33 -11.57 6.25 2.44
CA ARG A 33 -11.46 6.90 1.13
C ARG A 33 -10.79 6.00 0.09
N ALA A 34 -9.77 5.24 0.47
CA ALA A 34 -9.08 4.32 -0.43
C ALA A 34 -9.99 3.14 -0.83
N LEU A 35 -10.71 2.55 0.12
CA LEU A 35 -11.62 1.42 -0.13
C LEU A 35 -12.90 1.81 -0.87
N THR A 36 -13.27 3.10 -0.88
CA THR A 36 -14.43 3.61 -1.64
C THR A 36 -14.01 4.39 -2.89
N SER A 37 -12.74 4.32 -3.29
CA SER A 37 -12.24 5.06 -4.45
C SER A 37 -12.68 4.37 -5.73
N ASP A 38 -13.24 5.12 -6.69
CA ASP A 38 -13.61 4.59 -8.01
C ASP A 38 -12.41 4.07 -8.82
N GLN A 39 -11.19 4.43 -8.41
CA GLN A 39 -9.94 3.96 -9.02
C GLN A 39 -9.48 2.60 -8.47
N PHE A 40 -10.15 2.07 -7.44
CA PHE A 40 -9.80 0.80 -6.84
C PHE A 40 -10.73 -0.30 -7.38
N GLU A 41 -10.16 -1.33 -7.98
CA GLU A 41 -10.94 -2.41 -8.62
C GLU A 41 -11.88 -3.12 -7.64
N HIS A 42 -11.43 -3.32 -6.40
CA HIS A 42 -12.24 -3.92 -5.32
C HIS A 42 -12.93 -2.88 -4.44
N ALA A 43 -13.30 -1.73 -5.02
CA ALA A 43 -14.00 -0.68 -4.30
C ALA A 43 -15.33 -1.20 -3.71
N LEU A 44 -15.57 -0.82 -2.45
CA LEU A 44 -16.76 -1.17 -1.71
C LEU A 44 -17.74 0.00 -1.74
N SER A 45 -18.50 0.12 -2.83
CA SER A 45 -19.52 1.16 -3.06
C SER A 45 -20.68 1.01 -2.07
N GLY A 46 -20.56 1.66 -0.92
CA GLY A 46 -21.51 1.53 0.20
C GLY A 46 -20.84 1.28 1.55
N LEU A 47 -19.52 1.09 1.56
CA LEU A 47 -18.75 1.06 2.79
C LEU A 47 -18.86 2.39 3.52
N THR A 48 -19.32 2.35 4.76
CA THR A 48 -19.43 3.54 5.61
C THR A 48 -18.16 3.72 6.45
N TRP A 49 -17.86 4.97 6.80
CA TRP A 49 -16.75 5.28 7.70
C TRP A 49 -16.87 4.56 9.05
N SER A 50 -18.09 4.49 9.59
CA SER A 50 -18.37 3.76 10.84
C SER A 50 -18.06 2.27 10.73
N ARG A 51 -18.30 1.65 9.58
CA ARG A 51 -17.94 0.24 9.34
C ARG A 51 -16.43 0.02 9.42
N VAL A 52 -15.64 0.88 8.76
CA VAL A 52 -14.17 0.84 8.84
C VAL A 52 -13.68 1.04 10.27
N LYS A 53 -14.32 1.95 11.03
CA LYS A 53 -14.04 2.13 12.46
C LYS A 53 -14.23 0.84 13.26
N THR A 54 -15.30 0.09 13.02
CA THR A 54 -15.50 -1.20 13.72
C THR A 54 -14.41 -2.22 13.43
N TRP A 55 -13.84 -2.24 12.22
CA TRP A 55 -12.68 -3.10 11.92
C TRP A 55 -11.45 -2.62 12.67
N PHE A 56 -11.15 -1.32 12.66
CA PHE A 56 -9.98 -0.73 13.32
C PHE A 56 -9.90 -1.06 14.82
N TYR A 57 -11.05 -1.06 15.50
CA TYR A 57 -11.14 -1.42 16.93
C TYR A 57 -11.39 -2.92 17.19
N GLY A 58 -11.69 -3.72 16.16
CA GLY A 58 -12.01 -5.14 16.32
C GLY A 58 -13.42 -5.39 16.88
N GLU A 59 -14.30 -4.40 16.78
CA GLU A 59 -15.68 -4.42 17.31
C GLU A 59 -16.68 -5.01 16.30
N ALA A 60 -16.23 -5.37 15.10
CA ALA A 60 -17.10 -5.92 14.07
C ALA A 60 -17.56 -7.33 14.43
N ARG A 61 -18.89 -7.52 14.54
CA ARG A 61 -19.50 -8.85 14.79
C ARG A 61 -19.22 -9.87 13.68
N ARG A 62 -19.16 -9.39 12.43
CA ARG A 62 -18.83 -10.17 11.23
C ARG A 62 -18.09 -9.29 10.24
N VAL A 63 -17.23 -9.90 9.44
CA VAL A 63 -16.57 -9.28 8.28
C VAL A 63 -16.81 -10.18 7.07
N ASN A 64 -17.31 -9.60 6.00
CA ASN A 64 -17.62 -10.29 4.76
C ASN A 64 -16.34 -10.64 4.00
N TYR A 65 -16.40 -11.63 3.13
CA TYR A 65 -15.25 -12.06 2.33
C TYR A 65 -14.69 -10.91 1.46
N GLU A 66 -15.57 -10.19 0.76
CA GLU A 66 -15.21 -9.04 -0.08
C GLU A 66 -14.49 -7.93 0.71
N GLU A 67 -14.92 -7.68 1.96
CA GLU A 67 -14.26 -6.70 2.84
C GLU A 67 -12.81 -7.13 3.15
N VAL A 68 -12.58 -8.42 3.36
CA VAL A 68 -11.22 -8.96 3.61
C VAL A 68 -10.37 -8.93 2.33
N VAL A 69 -10.95 -9.28 1.18
CA VAL A 69 -10.26 -9.24 -0.11
C VAL A 69 -9.84 -7.81 -0.43
N ALA A 70 -10.77 -6.85 -0.36
CA ALA A 70 -10.47 -5.44 -0.61
C ALA A 70 -9.35 -4.90 0.29
N LEU A 71 -9.33 -5.27 1.58
CA LEU A 71 -8.25 -4.90 2.50
C LEU A 71 -6.89 -5.53 2.13
N ARG A 72 -6.88 -6.77 1.62
CA ARG A 72 -5.64 -7.44 1.19
C ARG A 72 -5.08 -6.83 -0.08
N GLU A 73 -5.94 -6.62 -1.07
CA GLU A 73 -5.55 -6.04 -2.36
C GLU A 73 -5.06 -4.61 -2.19
N LEU A 74 -5.78 -3.79 -1.42
CA LEU A 74 -5.34 -2.44 -1.12
C LEU A 74 -3.97 -2.42 -0.41
N ARG A 75 -3.74 -3.38 0.49
CA ARG A 75 -2.45 -3.51 1.17
C ARG A 75 -1.34 -3.87 0.19
N ALA A 76 -1.56 -4.83 -0.71
CA ALA A 76 -0.57 -5.23 -1.70
C ALA A 76 -0.16 -4.05 -2.61
N ILE A 77 -1.14 -3.28 -3.09
CA ILE A 77 -0.91 -2.07 -3.91
C ILE A 77 -0.06 -1.05 -3.15
N GLU A 78 -0.41 -0.75 -1.90
CA GLU A 78 0.31 0.27 -1.13
C GLU A 78 1.71 -0.20 -0.66
N GLU A 79 1.90 -1.49 -0.40
CA GLU A 79 3.22 -2.07 -0.13
C GLU A 79 4.13 -1.99 -1.37
N ALA A 80 3.60 -2.33 -2.56
CA ALA A 80 4.32 -2.20 -3.82
C ALA A 80 4.71 -0.73 -4.08
N ARG A 81 3.77 0.20 -3.85
CA ARG A 81 4.01 1.64 -3.96
C ARG A 81 5.13 2.12 -3.02
N ARG A 82 5.11 1.69 -1.76
CA ARG A 82 6.16 2.02 -0.78
C ARG A 82 7.51 1.43 -1.16
N ALA A 83 7.54 0.17 -1.60
CA ALA A 83 8.77 -0.47 -2.07
C ALA A 83 9.40 0.32 -3.24
N ARG A 84 8.57 0.76 -4.19
CA ARG A 84 9.00 1.61 -5.31
C ARG A 84 9.58 2.95 -4.84
N LEU A 85 8.90 3.65 -3.94
CA LEU A 85 9.39 4.93 -3.41
C LEU A 85 10.71 4.76 -2.65
N LYS A 86 10.83 3.68 -1.87
CA LYS A 86 12.07 3.34 -1.15
C LYS A 86 13.21 3.06 -2.13
N LEU A 87 12.95 2.25 -3.16
CA LEU A 87 13.96 1.93 -4.17
C LEU A 87 14.41 3.18 -4.94
N ALA A 88 13.48 4.06 -5.32
CA ALA A 88 13.81 5.33 -5.96
C ALA A 88 14.66 6.24 -5.05
N ALA A 89 14.32 6.34 -3.77
CA ALA A 89 15.11 7.10 -2.79
C ALA A 89 16.52 6.52 -2.64
N THR A 90 16.64 5.19 -2.52
CA THR A 90 17.94 4.51 -2.43
C THR A 90 18.77 4.68 -3.70
N ALA A 91 18.16 4.60 -4.89
CA ALA A 91 18.83 4.84 -6.16
C ALA A 91 19.37 6.27 -6.25
N ASN A 92 18.62 7.27 -5.79
CA ASN A 92 19.07 8.66 -5.76
C ASN A 92 20.25 8.87 -4.79
N ILE A 93 20.19 8.26 -3.60
CA ILE A 93 21.29 8.30 -2.63
C ILE A 93 22.54 7.67 -3.23
N LEU A 94 22.41 6.48 -3.85
CA LEU A 94 23.53 5.81 -4.50
C LEU A 94 24.12 6.65 -5.64
N ALA A 95 23.28 7.26 -6.48
CA ALA A 95 23.72 8.15 -7.55
C ALA A 95 24.52 9.34 -7.02
N ALA A 96 24.07 9.95 -5.91
CA ALA A 96 24.77 11.05 -5.26
C ALA A 96 26.15 10.62 -4.71
N HIS A 97 26.24 9.45 -4.07
CA HIS A 97 27.51 8.92 -3.58
C HIS A 97 28.49 8.61 -4.72
N LEU A 98 28.03 7.95 -5.78
CA LEU A 98 28.88 7.62 -6.94
C LEU A 98 29.37 8.86 -7.70
N ALA A 99 28.53 9.89 -7.80
CA ALA A 99 28.95 11.18 -8.36
C ALA A 99 30.03 11.86 -7.51
N ALA A 100 29.94 11.77 -6.17
CA ALA A 100 30.95 12.30 -5.26
C ALA A 100 32.30 11.54 -5.35
N GLU A 101 32.28 10.26 -5.72
CA GLU A 101 33.47 9.44 -5.98
C GLU A 101 34.04 9.61 -7.41
N GLY A 102 33.45 10.48 -8.23
CA GLY A 102 33.91 10.76 -9.60
C GLY A 102 33.48 9.73 -10.64
N ALA A 103 32.58 8.81 -10.29
CA ALA A 103 32.02 7.79 -11.18
C ALA A 103 30.49 7.93 -11.30
N PRO A 104 29.97 9.02 -11.89
CA PRO A 104 28.53 9.24 -11.97
C PRO A 104 27.84 8.13 -12.76
N LEU A 105 26.67 7.70 -12.29
CA LEU A 105 25.83 6.76 -13.01
C LEU A 105 25.38 7.35 -14.35
N ASP A 106 25.49 6.57 -15.42
CA ASP A 106 25.05 7.00 -16.75
C ASP A 106 23.50 7.00 -16.87
N GLY A 107 22.99 7.69 -17.90
CA GLY A 107 21.54 7.78 -18.15
C GLY A 107 20.86 6.46 -18.55
N HIS A 108 21.59 5.47 -19.08
CA HIS A 108 21.11 4.10 -19.27
C HIS A 108 20.99 3.31 -17.96
N GLN A 109 21.95 3.46 -17.03
CA GLN A 109 21.92 2.84 -15.71
C GLN A 109 20.77 3.40 -14.86
N MET A 110 20.56 4.72 -14.90
CA MET A 110 19.40 5.35 -14.25
C MET A 110 18.06 4.88 -14.85
N ARG A 111 17.99 4.71 -16.17
CA ARG A 111 16.79 4.14 -16.83
C ARG A 111 16.58 2.67 -16.49
N ALA A 112 17.64 1.87 -16.33
CA ALA A 112 17.54 0.48 -15.91
C ALA A 112 17.02 0.36 -14.47
N LEU A 113 17.51 1.20 -13.56
CA LEU A 113 16.97 1.30 -12.19
C LEU A 113 15.50 1.73 -12.20
N GLY A 114 15.13 2.68 -13.05
CA GLY A 114 13.73 3.08 -13.24
C GLY A 114 12.83 1.94 -13.76
N ARG A 115 13.33 1.11 -14.68
CA ARG A 115 12.60 -0.07 -15.17
C ARG A 115 12.45 -1.15 -14.10
N LEU A 116 13.49 -1.41 -13.31
CA LEU A 116 13.42 -2.34 -12.17
C LEU A 116 12.40 -1.87 -11.13
N ALA A 117 12.36 -0.56 -10.86
CA ALA A 117 11.36 0.05 -9.99
C ALA A 117 9.92 -0.12 -10.52
N GLY A 118 9.74 -0.11 -11.85
CA GLY A 118 8.46 -0.37 -12.50
C GLY A 118 8.09 -1.85 -12.59
N ALA A 119 9.06 -2.75 -12.77
CA ALA A 119 8.83 -4.19 -12.90
C ALA A 119 8.40 -4.86 -11.59
N LEU A 120 8.76 -4.28 -10.44
CA LEU A 120 8.29 -4.74 -9.11
C LEU A 120 6.75 -4.73 -8.99
N ASP A 121 6.06 -3.89 -9.76
CA ASP A 121 4.60 -3.79 -9.84
C ASP A 121 3.96 -5.06 -10.46
N LEU A 122 4.61 -5.61 -11.48
CA LEU A 122 4.12 -6.81 -12.21
C LEU A 122 4.41 -8.12 -11.47
N SER A 123 5.41 -8.13 -10.57
CA SER A 123 5.67 -9.29 -9.71
C SER A 123 4.72 -9.39 -8.51
N GLY A 124 3.94 -8.35 -8.25
CA GLY A 124 2.88 -8.36 -7.24
C GLY A 124 1.57 -9.01 -7.71
N SER A 125 1.33 -9.09 -9.02
CA SER A 125 0.23 -9.84 -9.62
C SER A 125 0.65 -11.29 -9.85
N GLY A 126 0.83 -12.03 -8.75
CA GLY A 126 1.01 -13.47 -8.78
C GLY A 126 -0.31 -14.20 -9.00
N ASP A 127 -0.80 -14.24 -10.24
CA ASP A 127 -1.38 -15.48 -10.78
C ASP A 127 -1.32 -15.44 -12.33
N ALA A 128 -0.20 -15.92 -12.87
CA ALA A 128 -0.13 -16.38 -14.23
C ALA A 128 -0.31 -17.90 -14.21
N ARG A 129 -1.55 -18.34 -14.39
CA ARG A 129 -1.90 -19.64 -14.94
C ARG A 129 -3.04 -19.49 -15.92
#